data_AF-A0A5B7K6X4-F1
#
_entry.id   AF-A0A5B7K6X4-F1
#
_cell.length_a   1.000
_cell.length_b   1.000
_cell.length_c   1.000
_cell.angle_alpha   90.00
_cell.angle_beta   90.00
_cell.angle_gamma   90.00
#
_symmetry.space_group_name_H-M   'P 1'
#
loop_
_entity.id
_entity.type
_entity.pdbx_description
1 polymer ?
#
loop_
_entity_poly.entity_id
_entity_poly.type
_entity_poly.pdbx_seq_one_letter_code
_entity_poly.pdbx_strand_id
1 'polypeptide(L)'
;MSGAAGGYRLLTSVCLLPQVTQEILHWQLRTIQMMYTRVAAALRAAGSEAHPQDYLIFLCLGRKEAPEDVPAELTPPEDPSAALAFAHRRLMIYVHSKMAIFDDEYIIVGSANINDRSLSGNRDTEIAMGSYQPMHVGYGASLPYGDVAMFRRGLWVEHMGTAAPVDLDPGSVECARAVRWLGEDSLKAYLDPGDAPNPRNMLLYPLEVSGEGVVGPRQDCPTFPDTLGSVLGGRSKVFPSTLTT
;
A
#
# COMPACT_ATOMS: atom_id res chain seq x y z
N MET A 1 52.99 12.65 -3.13
CA MET A 1 51.80 13.52 -3.10
C MET A 1 50.57 12.63 -3.06
N SER A 2 49.91 12.59 -1.91
CA SER A 2 48.72 11.79 -1.65
C SER A 2 47.49 12.44 -2.30
N GLY A 3 46.85 11.74 -3.23
CA GLY A 3 45.50 12.09 -3.69
C GLY A 3 44.48 11.28 -2.90
N ALA A 4 43.84 11.90 -1.91
CA ALA A 4 42.74 11.32 -1.17
C ALA A 4 41.47 11.33 -2.04
N ALA A 5 41.03 10.14 -2.48
CA ALA A 5 39.71 9.95 -3.03
C ALA A 5 38.70 9.88 -1.88
N GLY A 6 38.10 11.02 -1.55
CA GLY A 6 36.96 11.11 -0.64
C GLY A 6 35.71 10.55 -1.31
N GLY A 7 35.54 9.23 -1.24
CA GLY A 7 34.27 8.59 -1.58
C GLY A 7 33.26 8.83 -0.46
N TYR A 8 32.22 9.62 -0.74
CA TYR A 8 31.02 9.65 0.08
C TYR A 8 30.38 8.25 0.06
N ARG A 9 30.67 7.44 1.09
CA ARG A 9 29.89 6.24 1.43
C ARG A 9 28.59 6.68 2.12
N LEU A 10 27.65 7.15 1.34
CA LEU A 10 26.22 7.10 1.69
C LEU A 10 25.61 6.12 0.70
N LEU A 11 24.89 5.10 1.21
CA LEU A 11 24.29 3.97 0.48
C LEU A 11 25.16 2.70 0.41
N THR A 12 25.42 2.10 1.57
CA THR A 12 25.73 0.66 1.66
C THR A 12 24.89 0.06 2.79
N SER A 13 23.63 -0.26 2.49
CA SER A 13 22.87 -1.39 3.06
C SER A 13 21.40 -1.27 2.60
N VAL A 14 21.05 -1.86 1.44
CA VAL A 14 19.64 -2.15 1.09
C VAL A 14 19.28 -3.59 1.47
N CYS A 15 20.28 -4.40 1.88
CA CYS A 15 20.07 -5.72 2.49
C CYS A 15 19.10 -5.73 3.69
N LEU A 16 18.94 -4.62 4.40
CA LEU A 16 17.96 -4.44 5.46
C LEU A 16 17.09 -3.23 5.13
N LEU A 17 15.76 -3.38 5.22
CA LEU A 17 14.89 -2.20 5.33
C LEU A 17 15.43 -1.35 6.48
N PRO A 18 15.72 -0.04 6.28
CA PRO A 18 16.34 0.80 7.29
C PRO A 18 15.59 0.68 8.62
N GLN A 19 16.31 0.72 9.75
CA GLN A 19 15.69 0.58 11.08
C GLN A 19 14.55 1.58 11.31
N VAL A 20 14.67 2.79 10.74
CA VAL A 20 13.61 3.80 10.73
C VAL A 20 12.37 3.32 10.00
N THR A 21 12.53 2.69 8.83
CA THR A 21 11.41 2.11 8.06
C THR A 21 10.75 0.96 8.82
N GLN A 22 11.54 0.09 9.46
CA GLN A 22 10.99 -0.98 10.31
C GLN A 22 10.18 -0.41 11.48
N GLU A 23 10.57 0.72 12.05
CA GLU A 23 9.80 1.36 13.11
C GLU A 23 8.54 2.05 12.61
N ILE A 24 8.56 2.68 11.43
CA ILE A 24 7.35 3.23 10.79
C ILE A 24 6.35 2.09 10.52
N LEU A 25 6.83 0.96 9.99
CA LEU A 25 6.02 -0.24 9.77
C LEU A 25 5.43 -0.81 11.07
N HIS A 26 6.18 -0.73 12.18
CA HIS A 26 5.65 -1.11 13.50
C HIS A 26 4.43 -0.27 13.88
N TRP A 27 4.51 1.06 13.74
CA TRP A 27 3.38 1.94 14.04
C TRP A 27 2.22 1.72 13.08
N GLN A 28 2.50 1.52 11.80
CA GLN A 28 1.49 1.14 10.81
C GLN A 28 0.75 -0.14 11.22
N LEU A 29 1.48 -1.19 11.62
CA LEU A 29 0.87 -2.44 12.08
C LEU A 29 0.00 -2.23 13.33
N ARG A 30 0.44 -1.42 14.30
CA ARG A 30 -0.36 -1.12 15.50
C ARG A 30 -1.68 -0.43 15.15
N THR A 31 -1.65 0.50 14.21
CA THR A 31 -2.86 1.17 13.71
C THR A 31 -3.79 0.17 13.02
N ILE A 32 -3.26 -0.68 12.13
CA ILE A 32 -4.02 -1.73 11.42
C ILE A 32 -4.67 -2.71 12.42
N GLN A 33 -3.91 -3.19 13.41
CA GLN A 33 -4.39 -4.07 14.48
C GLN A 33 -5.55 -3.45 15.27
N MET A 34 -5.42 -2.17 15.66
CA MET A 34 -6.48 -1.45 16.35
C MET A 34 -7.74 -1.34 15.48
N MET A 35 -7.59 -0.99 14.19
CA MET A 35 -8.72 -0.83 13.28
C MET A 35 -9.47 -2.16 13.08
N TYR A 36 -8.77 -3.26 12.79
CA TYR A 36 -9.42 -4.55 12.62
C TYR A 36 -10.04 -5.09 13.92
N THR A 37 -9.45 -4.81 15.08
CA THR A 37 -10.07 -5.13 16.38
C THR A 37 -11.43 -4.43 16.54
N ARG A 38 -11.53 -3.16 16.12
CA ARG A 38 -12.78 -2.40 16.18
C ARG A 38 -13.82 -2.91 15.19
N VAL A 39 -13.42 -3.19 13.95
CA VAL A 39 -14.31 -3.74 12.92
C VAL A 39 -14.87 -5.10 13.36
N ALA A 40 -14.02 -6.02 13.81
CA ALA A 40 -14.46 -7.33 14.28
C ALA A 40 -15.38 -7.24 15.50
N ALA A 41 -15.11 -6.33 16.44
CA ALA A 41 -16.00 -6.08 17.57
C ALA A 41 -17.39 -5.59 17.14
N ALA A 42 -17.45 -4.70 16.15
CA ALA A 42 -18.71 -4.21 15.60
C ALA A 42 -19.50 -5.32 14.89
N LEU A 43 -18.82 -6.17 14.11
CA LEU A 43 -19.44 -7.31 13.43
C LEU A 43 -20.05 -8.32 14.42
N ARG A 44 -19.29 -8.68 15.47
CA ARG A 44 -19.79 -9.54 16.55
C ARG A 44 -20.99 -8.92 17.27
N ALA A 45 -20.94 -7.63 17.57
CA ALA A 45 -22.04 -6.93 18.22
C ALA A 45 -23.31 -6.87 17.35
N ALA A 46 -23.16 -6.85 16.03
CA ALA A 46 -24.25 -6.91 15.06
C ALA A 46 -24.74 -8.34 14.77
N GLY A 47 -24.08 -9.38 15.29
CA GLY A 47 -24.37 -10.78 14.93
C GLY A 47 -24.07 -11.10 13.46
N SER A 48 -23.12 -10.38 12.85
CA SER A 48 -22.73 -10.55 11.45
C SER A 48 -21.59 -11.55 11.31
N GLU A 49 -21.74 -12.49 10.37
CA GLU A 49 -20.72 -13.46 9.97
C GLU A 49 -19.79 -12.93 8.86
N ALA A 50 -19.89 -11.64 8.52
CA ALA A 50 -19.05 -11.04 7.49
C ALA A 50 -17.57 -11.00 7.93
N HIS A 51 -16.66 -11.02 6.95
CA HIS A 51 -15.23 -10.92 7.26
C HIS A 51 -14.84 -9.46 7.51
N PRO A 52 -13.91 -9.13 8.43
CA PRO A 52 -13.46 -7.75 8.63
C PRO A 52 -12.92 -7.06 7.36
N GLN A 53 -12.35 -7.84 6.44
CA GLN A 53 -11.90 -7.34 5.13
C GLN A 53 -13.03 -7.12 4.11
N ASP A 54 -14.29 -7.41 4.43
CA ASP A 54 -15.43 -6.94 3.64
C ASP A 54 -15.70 -5.43 3.90
N TYR A 55 -15.07 -4.84 4.95
CA TYR A 55 -15.27 -3.44 5.36
C TYR A 55 -13.98 -2.60 5.37
N LEU A 56 -12.81 -3.23 5.51
CA LEU A 56 -11.52 -2.55 5.56
C LEU A 56 -10.44 -3.39 4.87
N ILE A 57 -9.84 -2.83 3.81
CA ILE A 57 -8.81 -3.51 3.02
C ILE A 57 -7.57 -2.62 2.95
N PHE A 58 -6.41 -3.17 3.25
CA PHE A 58 -5.12 -2.54 3.02
C PHE A 58 -4.49 -3.10 1.75
N LEU A 59 -4.03 -2.21 0.88
CA LEU A 59 -3.44 -2.52 -0.41
C LEU A 59 -2.09 -1.81 -0.53
N CYS A 60 -1.20 -2.34 -1.35
CA CYS A 60 0.01 -1.65 -1.80
C CYS A 60 0.16 -1.80 -3.32
N LEU A 61 1.17 -1.14 -3.90
CA LEU A 61 1.45 -1.25 -5.32
C LEU A 61 2.81 -1.91 -5.57
N GLY A 62 2.88 -2.77 -6.59
CA GLY A 62 4.11 -3.39 -7.03
C GLY A 62 4.03 -3.81 -8.49
N ARG A 63 5.15 -3.73 -9.20
CA ARG A 63 5.28 -4.13 -10.59
C ARG A 63 6.20 -5.33 -10.70
N LYS A 64 5.83 -6.29 -11.55
CA LYS A 64 6.71 -7.36 -12.01
C LYS A 64 6.70 -7.37 -13.53
N GLU A 65 7.86 -7.17 -14.13
CA GLU A 65 8.05 -7.00 -15.57
C GLU A 65 8.34 -8.33 -16.27
N ALA A 66 7.87 -8.45 -17.52
CA ALA A 66 8.22 -9.59 -18.35
C ALA A 66 9.70 -9.50 -18.74
N PRO A 67 10.41 -10.62 -18.97
CA PRO A 67 11.80 -10.60 -19.41
C PRO A 67 12.04 -9.72 -20.65
N GLU A 68 11.09 -9.71 -21.59
CA GLU A 68 11.15 -8.92 -22.83
C GLU A 68 11.01 -7.40 -22.61
N ASP A 69 10.45 -6.97 -21.47
CA ASP A 69 10.29 -5.56 -21.13
C ASP A 69 11.57 -4.97 -20.49
N VAL A 70 12.51 -5.82 -20.05
CA VAL A 70 13.75 -5.39 -19.39
C VAL A 70 14.86 -5.15 -20.42
N PRO A 71 15.44 -3.95 -20.49
CA PRO A 71 16.54 -3.66 -21.41
C PRO A 71 17.75 -4.58 -21.19
N ALA A 72 18.26 -5.17 -22.27
CA ALA A 72 19.34 -6.16 -22.23
C ALA A 72 20.69 -5.57 -21.75
N GLU A 73 20.84 -4.24 -21.77
CA GLU A 73 22.05 -3.54 -21.35
C GLU A 73 22.14 -3.35 -19.83
N LEU A 74 21.05 -3.60 -19.10
CA LEU A 74 21.05 -3.47 -17.64
C LEU A 74 21.83 -4.61 -17.00
N THR A 75 22.74 -4.26 -16.09
CA THR A 75 23.46 -5.22 -15.27
C THR A 75 22.87 -5.29 -13.87
N PRO A 76 22.90 -6.47 -13.22
CA PRO A 76 22.47 -6.60 -11.83
C PRO A 76 23.26 -5.64 -10.92
N PRO A 77 22.59 -4.96 -9.97
CA PRO A 77 23.26 -4.09 -8.99
C PRO A 77 24.10 -4.90 -8.00
N GLU A 78 25.07 -4.25 -7.34
CA GLU A 78 25.95 -4.90 -6.35
C GLU A 78 25.25 -5.22 -5.02
N ASP A 79 24.21 -4.46 -4.64
CA ASP A 79 23.47 -4.73 -3.42
C ASP A 79 22.67 -6.04 -3.55
N PRO A 80 22.78 -7.00 -2.61
CA PRO A 80 22.14 -8.31 -2.76
C PRO A 80 20.61 -8.26 -2.88
N SER A 81 19.95 -7.35 -2.15
CA SER A 81 18.49 -7.21 -2.23
C SER A 81 18.06 -6.60 -3.55
N ALA A 82 18.79 -5.59 -4.02
CA ALA A 82 18.57 -5.03 -5.34
C ALA A 82 18.84 -6.05 -6.47
N ALA A 83 19.84 -6.92 -6.30
CA ALA A 83 20.17 -7.97 -7.25
C ALA A 83 19.06 -9.04 -7.33
N LEU A 84 18.45 -9.40 -6.19
CA LEU A 84 17.28 -10.29 -6.15
C LEU A 84 16.06 -9.67 -6.82
N ALA A 85 15.76 -8.39 -6.51
CA ALA A 85 14.67 -7.65 -7.15
C ALA A 85 14.87 -7.54 -8.67
N PHE A 86 16.13 -7.33 -9.12
CA PHE A 86 16.50 -7.34 -10.53
C PHE A 86 16.28 -8.72 -11.17
N ALA A 87 16.74 -9.79 -10.52
CA ALA A 87 16.58 -11.16 -11.03
C ALA A 87 15.11 -11.57 -11.15
N HIS A 88 14.28 -11.21 -10.17
CA HIS A 88 12.84 -11.47 -10.18
C HIS A 88 12.03 -10.40 -10.95
N ARG A 89 12.71 -9.37 -11.49
CA ARG A 89 12.16 -8.22 -12.23
C ARG A 89 10.95 -7.59 -11.54
N ARG A 90 11.00 -7.48 -10.22
CA ARG A 90 9.90 -6.93 -9.43
C ARG A 90 10.36 -5.89 -8.44
N LEU A 91 9.53 -4.87 -8.25
CA LEU A 91 9.76 -3.84 -7.25
C LEU A 91 8.43 -3.20 -6.83
N MET A 92 8.39 -2.64 -5.63
CA MET A 92 7.23 -1.84 -5.21
C MET A 92 7.09 -0.61 -6.11
N ILE A 93 5.86 -0.23 -6.43
CA ILE A 93 5.57 1.11 -6.94
C ILE A 93 5.35 1.99 -5.70
N TYR A 94 6.20 3.00 -5.54
CA TYR A 94 6.18 3.82 -4.33
C TYR A 94 4.95 4.75 -4.32
N VAL A 95 4.02 4.49 -3.38
CA VAL A 95 2.84 5.33 -3.17
C VAL A 95 3.21 6.57 -2.39
N HIS A 96 3.48 7.66 -3.10
CA HIS A 96 3.77 8.96 -2.49
C HIS A 96 2.53 9.85 -2.33
N SER A 97 1.36 9.39 -2.78
CA SER A 97 0.10 10.13 -2.73
C SER A 97 -0.34 10.45 -1.30
N LYS A 98 -0.91 11.65 -1.11
CA LYS A 98 -1.67 12.02 0.09
C LYS A 98 -3.03 12.56 -0.35
N MET A 99 -3.97 11.62 -0.47
CA MET A 99 -5.27 11.85 -1.06
C MET A 99 -6.31 10.99 -0.37
N ALA A 100 -7.54 11.49 -0.26
CA ALA A 100 -8.70 10.71 0.12
C ALA A 100 -9.89 11.09 -0.76
N ILE A 101 -10.64 10.09 -1.23
CA ILE A 101 -11.90 10.25 -1.96
C ILE A 101 -13.01 9.68 -1.10
N PHE A 102 -14.09 10.43 -0.96
CA PHE A 102 -15.26 10.08 -0.17
C PHE A 102 -16.48 10.05 -1.07
N ASP A 103 -17.19 8.92 -1.04
CA ASP A 103 -18.48 8.69 -1.69
C ASP A 103 -18.52 8.96 -3.22
N ASP A 104 -17.36 9.03 -3.89
CA ASP A 104 -17.21 9.52 -5.27
C ASP A 104 -17.61 11.00 -5.50
N GLU A 105 -17.75 11.79 -4.42
CA GLU A 105 -18.25 13.18 -4.46
C GLU A 105 -17.21 14.22 -3.99
N TYR A 106 -16.44 13.88 -2.97
CA TYR A 106 -15.51 14.78 -2.31
C TYR A 106 -14.10 14.21 -2.36
N ILE A 107 -13.12 15.05 -2.68
CA ILE A 107 -11.70 14.68 -2.71
C ILE A 107 -10.87 15.65 -1.88
N ILE A 108 -9.92 15.11 -1.13
CA ILE A 108 -8.83 15.86 -0.52
C ILE A 108 -7.54 15.49 -1.24
N VAL A 109 -6.75 16.49 -1.65
CA VAL A 109 -5.40 16.32 -2.18
C VAL A 109 -4.46 17.29 -1.47
N GLY A 110 -3.30 16.82 -1.02
CA GLY A 110 -2.35 17.67 -0.31
C GLY A 110 -0.97 17.05 -0.10
N SER A 111 -0.24 17.59 0.86
CA SER A 111 1.08 17.11 1.27
C SER A 111 1.06 16.27 2.56
N ALA A 112 0.01 16.40 3.37
CA ALA A 112 -0.11 15.77 4.68
C ALA A 112 -0.28 14.24 4.63
N ASN A 113 0.68 13.50 5.19
CA ASN A 113 0.55 12.06 5.39
C ASN A 113 -0.47 11.73 6.49
N ILE A 114 -0.97 10.50 6.53
CA ILE A 114 -1.79 10.02 7.66
C ILE A 114 -0.87 9.60 8.81
N ASN A 115 -0.26 10.57 9.48
CA ASN A 115 0.63 10.38 10.61
C ASN A 115 0.66 11.64 11.50
N ASP A 116 1.21 11.53 12.70
CA ASP A 116 1.26 12.61 13.69
C ASP A 116 2.18 13.76 13.23
N ARG A 117 3.27 13.44 12.50
CA ARG A 117 4.14 14.46 11.89
C ARG A 117 3.37 15.45 11.01
N SER A 118 2.47 14.96 10.16
CA SER A 118 1.70 15.80 9.24
C SER A 118 0.40 16.33 9.86
N LEU A 119 -0.25 15.59 10.77
CA LEU A 119 -1.61 15.91 11.25
C LEU A 119 -1.66 16.65 12.60
N SER A 120 -0.56 16.72 13.36
CA SER A 120 -0.52 17.41 14.67
C SER A 120 -0.65 18.93 14.58
N GLY A 121 -0.34 19.52 13.42
CA GLY A 121 -0.38 20.97 13.18
C GLY A 121 0.74 21.77 13.85
N ASN A 122 1.62 21.13 14.64
CA ASN A 122 2.76 21.76 15.31
C ASN A 122 4.11 21.11 14.97
N ARG A 123 4.14 20.22 13.97
CA ARG A 123 5.35 19.55 13.46
C ARG A 123 5.66 20.04 12.04
N ASP A 124 5.34 19.26 11.02
CA ASP A 124 5.59 19.65 9.63
C ASP A 124 4.51 20.64 9.15
N THR A 125 4.91 21.60 8.33
CA THR A 125 3.98 22.52 7.67
C THR A 125 3.38 21.82 6.45
N GLU A 126 2.07 21.65 6.44
CA GLU A 126 1.34 20.96 5.38
C GLU A 126 0.31 21.86 4.72
N ILE A 127 -0.07 21.53 3.48
CA ILE A 127 -1.18 22.15 2.77
C ILE A 127 -2.05 21.07 2.10
N ALA A 128 -3.35 21.27 2.11
CA ALA A 128 -4.31 20.41 1.41
C ALA A 128 -5.48 21.23 0.88
N MET A 129 -6.05 20.79 -0.24
CA MET A 129 -7.30 21.29 -0.80
C MET A 129 -8.35 20.19 -0.72
N GLY A 130 -9.52 20.55 -0.20
CA GLY A 130 -10.74 19.75 -0.31
C GLY A 130 -11.64 20.33 -1.40
N SER A 131 -12.20 19.49 -2.26
CA SER A 131 -13.05 19.91 -3.36
C SER A 131 -14.17 18.91 -3.63
N TYR A 132 -15.30 19.43 -4.13
CA TYR A 132 -16.44 18.66 -4.61
C TYR A 132 -17.15 19.43 -5.73
N GLN A 133 -17.99 18.74 -6.49
CA GLN A 133 -18.80 19.36 -7.54
C GLN A 133 -20.27 19.39 -7.10
N PRO A 134 -20.87 20.57 -6.82
CA PRO A 134 -22.23 20.67 -6.28
C PRO A 134 -23.33 20.00 -7.13
N MET A 135 -23.12 19.89 -8.44
CA MET A 135 -24.05 19.26 -9.37
C MET A 135 -23.83 17.75 -9.56
N HIS A 136 -22.82 17.18 -8.89
CA HIS A 136 -22.43 15.77 -9.00
C HIS A 136 -22.34 15.07 -7.63
N VAL A 137 -23.09 15.58 -6.65
CA VAL A 137 -23.36 14.86 -5.40
C VAL A 137 -24.46 13.82 -5.64
N GLY A 138 -24.42 12.69 -4.94
CA GLY A 138 -25.34 11.59 -5.07
C GLY A 138 -26.76 12.00 -4.70
N TYR A 139 -27.70 11.69 -5.59
CA TYR A 139 -29.14 11.80 -5.33
C TYR A 139 -29.79 10.44 -5.57
N GLY A 140 -30.29 9.81 -4.51
CA GLY A 140 -31.00 8.52 -4.62
C GLY A 140 -30.07 7.32 -4.77
N ALA A 141 -30.42 6.38 -5.65
CA ALA A 141 -29.75 5.07 -5.75
C ALA A 141 -28.65 4.99 -6.83
N SER A 142 -28.38 6.06 -7.57
CA SER A 142 -27.35 6.09 -8.61
C SER A 142 -26.01 6.59 -8.08
N LEU A 143 -24.92 5.91 -8.45
CA LEU A 143 -23.56 6.35 -8.15
C LEU A 143 -23.25 7.73 -8.75
N PRO A 144 -22.51 8.60 -8.04
CA PRO A 144 -21.99 9.84 -8.60
C PRO A 144 -21.15 9.60 -9.87
N TYR A 145 -21.20 10.58 -10.78
CA TYR A 145 -20.51 10.54 -12.09
C TYR A 145 -19.73 11.82 -12.40
N GLY A 146 -19.33 12.56 -11.37
CA GLY A 146 -18.49 13.76 -11.52
C GLY A 146 -17.02 13.42 -11.81
N ASP A 147 -16.19 14.46 -11.91
CA ASP A 147 -14.74 14.35 -12.06
C ASP A 147 -14.09 13.56 -10.92
N VAL A 148 -14.61 13.68 -9.68
CA VAL A 148 -14.13 12.89 -8.53
C VAL A 148 -14.35 11.40 -8.78
N ALA A 149 -15.58 11.01 -9.16
CA ALA A 149 -15.92 9.63 -9.49
C ALA A 149 -15.09 9.09 -10.66
N MET A 150 -14.94 9.88 -11.73
CA MET A 150 -14.17 9.50 -12.91
C MET A 150 -12.68 9.38 -12.62
N PHE A 151 -12.14 10.24 -11.76
CA PHE A 151 -10.75 10.16 -11.32
C PHE A 151 -10.50 8.90 -10.49
N ARG A 152 -11.39 8.56 -9.54
CA ARG A 152 -11.33 7.30 -8.79
C ARG A 152 -11.35 6.08 -9.73
N ARG A 153 -12.23 6.06 -10.73
CA ARG A 153 -12.28 5.00 -11.76
C ARG A 153 -10.98 4.92 -12.55
N GLY A 154 -10.40 6.05 -12.94
CA GLY A 154 -9.11 6.12 -13.63
C GLY A 154 -7.98 5.49 -12.82
N LEU A 155 -7.87 5.83 -11.53
CA LEU A 155 -6.90 5.22 -10.60
C LEU A 155 -7.11 3.71 -10.48
N TRP A 156 -8.36 3.26 -10.40
CA TRP A 156 -8.66 1.82 -10.33
C TRP A 156 -8.23 1.09 -11.60
N VAL A 157 -8.46 1.66 -12.78
CA VAL A 157 -7.98 1.08 -14.04
C VAL A 157 -6.46 1.07 -14.12
N GLU A 158 -5.78 2.13 -13.67
CA GLU A 158 -4.31 2.16 -13.59
C GLU A 158 -3.76 1.05 -12.69
N HIS A 159 -4.38 0.84 -11.53
CA HIS A 159 -3.85 -0.08 -10.51
C HIS A 159 -4.29 -1.53 -10.72
N MET A 160 -5.52 -1.76 -11.18
CA MET A 160 -6.13 -3.10 -11.33
C MET A 160 -6.32 -3.52 -12.79
N GLY A 161 -5.92 -2.70 -13.77
CA GLY A 161 -6.07 -3.00 -15.19
C GLY A 161 -7.52 -3.09 -15.65
N THR A 162 -7.77 -3.87 -16.70
CA THR A 162 -9.11 -4.06 -17.29
C THR A 162 -10.07 -4.84 -16.40
N ALA A 163 -9.59 -5.47 -15.33
CA ALA A 163 -10.40 -6.19 -14.36
C ALA A 163 -10.92 -5.29 -13.22
N ALA A 164 -10.55 -4.00 -13.22
CA ALA A 164 -11.01 -3.04 -12.23
C ALA A 164 -12.55 -3.04 -12.12
N PRO A 165 -13.14 -3.19 -10.92
CA PRO A 165 -14.60 -3.24 -10.74
C PRO A 165 -15.23 -1.84 -10.78
N VAL A 166 -14.99 -1.09 -11.86
CA VAL A 166 -15.37 0.34 -11.99
C VAL A 166 -16.88 0.57 -12.04
N ASP A 167 -17.66 -0.45 -12.41
CA ASP A 167 -19.12 -0.40 -12.52
C ASP A 167 -19.83 -0.87 -11.24
N LEU A 168 -19.09 -1.37 -10.24
CA LEU A 168 -19.65 -1.71 -8.94
C LEU A 168 -19.69 -0.49 -8.02
N ASP A 169 -20.67 -0.45 -7.14
CA ASP A 169 -20.73 0.50 -6.03
C ASP A 169 -19.56 0.23 -5.07
N PRO A 170 -18.60 1.17 -4.88
CA PRO A 170 -17.51 1.00 -3.94
C PRO A 170 -17.95 0.77 -2.49
N GLY A 171 -19.17 1.19 -2.12
CA GLY A 171 -19.77 0.93 -0.81
C GLY A 171 -20.35 -0.48 -0.64
N SER A 172 -20.42 -1.27 -1.71
CA SER A 172 -20.98 -2.63 -1.68
C SER A 172 -19.97 -3.69 -1.23
N VAL A 173 -20.47 -4.73 -0.56
CA VAL A 173 -19.65 -5.88 -0.14
C VAL A 173 -19.12 -6.64 -1.36
N GLU A 174 -19.91 -6.69 -2.44
CA GLU A 174 -19.52 -7.29 -3.71
C GLU A 174 -18.27 -6.61 -4.29
N CYS A 175 -18.22 -5.27 -4.25
CA CYS A 175 -17.06 -4.51 -4.70
C CYS A 175 -15.85 -4.73 -3.81
N ALA A 176 -16.02 -4.68 -2.49
CA ALA A 176 -14.94 -4.94 -1.53
C ALA A 176 -14.31 -6.33 -1.76
N ARG A 177 -15.15 -7.36 -1.95
CA ARG A 177 -14.68 -8.73 -2.24
C ARG A 177 -13.98 -8.83 -3.59
N ALA A 178 -14.47 -8.15 -4.63
CA ALA A 178 -13.82 -8.11 -5.94
C ALA A 178 -12.42 -7.47 -5.85
N VAL A 179 -12.30 -6.31 -5.19
CA VAL A 179 -11.02 -5.62 -4.98
C VAL A 179 -10.05 -6.49 -4.17
N ARG A 180 -10.53 -7.12 -3.08
CA ARG A 180 -9.71 -8.03 -2.27
C ARG A 180 -9.23 -9.23 -3.09
N TRP A 181 -10.09 -9.84 -3.89
CA TRP A 181 -9.73 -10.97 -4.73
C TRP A 181 -8.67 -10.58 -5.78
N LEU A 182 -8.84 -9.43 -6.45
CA LEU A 182 -7.86 -8.91 -7.41
C LEU A 182 -6.51 -8.63 -6.75
N GLY A 183 -6.50 -8.02 -5.57
CA GLY A 183 -5.28 -7.77 -4.80
C GLY A 183 -4.58 -9.05 -4.39
N GLU A 184 -5.32 -10.07 -3.95
CA GLU A 184 -4.80 -11.39 -3.57
C GLU A 184 -4.18 -12.14 -4.75
N ASP A 185 -4.90 -12.20 -5.88
CA ASP A 185 -4.43 -12.83 -7.11
C ASP A 185 -3.14 -12.15 -7.63
N SER A 186 -3.12 -10.82 -7.60
CA SER A 186 -1.96 -10.04 -8.03
C SER A 186 -0.78 -10.18 -7.07
N LEU A 187 -1.02 -10.26 -5.75
CA LEU A 187 0.03 -10.55 -4.78
C LEU A 187 0.66 -11.93 -5.03
N LYS A 188 -0.15 -12.96 -5.30
CA LYS A 188 0.37 -14.30 -5.66
C LYS A 188 1.25 -14.26 -6.90
N ALA A 189 0.80 -13.58 -7.96
CA ALA A 189 1.58 -13.41 -9.18
C ALA A 189 2.89 -12.61 -8.94
N TYR A 190 2.83 -11.60 -8.06
CA TYR A 190 4.00 -10.83 -7.65
C TYR A 190 5.01 -11.67 -6.87
N LEU A 191 4.54 -12.56 -6.00
CA LEU A 191 5.37 -13.45 -5.17
C LEU A 191 5.96 -14.63 -5.95
N ASP A 192 5.29 -15.08 -7.00
CA ASP A 192 5.71 -16.19 -7.85
C ASP A 192 7.16 -15.98 -8.38
N PRO A 193 8.05 -16.97 -8.25
CA PRO A 193 9.45 -16.86 -8.67
C PRO A 193 9.65 -17.03 -10.18
N GLY A 194 8.64 -17.48 -10.93
CA GLY A 194 8.70 -17.68 -12.37
C GLY A 194 8.71 -16.36 -13.14
N ASP A 195 8.83 -16.45 -14.47
CA ASP A 195 9.02 -15.26 -15.31
C ASP A 195 7.73 -14.54 -15.70
N ALA A 196 6.56 -15.09 -15.33
CA ALA A 196 5.27 -14.50 -15.66
C ALA A 196 5.16 -13.07 -15.07
N PRO A 197 4.79 -12.06 -15.90
CA PRO A 197 4.60 -10.71 -15.41
C PRO A 197 3.38 -10.63 -14.49
N ASN A 198 3.35 -9.61 -13.64
CA ASN A 198 2.13 -9.29 -12.90
C ASN A 198 1.23 -8.44 -13.82
N PRO A 199 0.00 -8.89 -14.13
CA PRO A 199 -0.89 -8.13 -15.02
C PRO A 199 -1.35 -6.79 -14.41
N ARG A 200 -1.18 -6.60 -13.10
CA ARG A 200 -1.74 -5.46 -12.35
C ARG A 200 -0.72 -4.92 -11.35
N ASN A 201 -0.94 -3.71 -10.89
CA ASN A 201 -0.06 -3.05 -9.93
C ASN A 201 -0.57 -3.20 -8.50
N MET A 202 -1.89 -3.33 -8.30
CA MET A 202 -2.52 -3.43 -6.99
C MET A 202 -2.29 -4.80 -6.35
N LEU A 203 -1.69 -4.82 -5.17
CA LEU A 203 -1.45 -6.00 -4.37
C LEU A 203 -2.21 -5.89 -3.06
N LEU A 204 -2.74 -7.01 -2.57
CA LEU A 204 -3.17 -7.09 -1.17
C LEU A 204 -1.95 -6.85 -0.27
N TYR A 205 -2.07 -6.01 0.75
CA TYR A 205 -0.97 -5.80 1.68
C TYR A 205 -0.65 -7.14 2.37
N PRO A 206 0.64 -7.57 2.51
CA PRO A 206 1.02 -8.94 2.87
C PRO A 206 0.84 -9.25 4.38
N LEU A 207 -0.37 -9.05 4.88
CA LEU A 207 -0.82 -9.39 6.22
C LEU A 207 -1.98 -10.39 6.13
N GLU A 208 -2.06 -11.28 7.10
CA GLU A 208 -3.20 -12.16 7.30
C GLU A 208 -4.13 -11.54 8.35
N VAL A 209 -5.43 -11.51 8.07
CA VAL A 209 -6.46 -10.98 8.96
C VAL A 209 -7.48 -12.08 9.21
N SER A 210 -7.64 -12.50 10.45
CA SER A 210 -8.66 -13.48 10.84
C SER A 210 -10.05 -12.84 10.96
N GLY A 211 -11.10 -13.68 11.00
CA GLY A 211 -12.47 -13.25 11.27
C GLY A 211 -12.63 -12.53 12.62
N GLU A 212 -11.76 -12.83 13.60
CA GLU A 212 -11.76 -12.17 14.92
C GLU A 212 -11.04 -10.81 14.93
N GLY A 213 -10.49 -10.37 13.79
CA GLY A 213 -9.75 -9.12 13.66
C GLY A 213 -8.28 -9.20 14.11
N VAL A 214 -7.76 -10.41 14.38
CA VAL A 214 -6.33 -10.61 14.66
C VAL A 214 -5.54 -10.48 13.36
N VAL A 215 -4.49 -9.65 13.40
CA VAL A 215 -3.61 -9.35 12.26
C VAL A 215 -2.23 -9.93 12.50
N GLY A 216 -1.74 -10.71 11.53
CA GLY A 216 -0.42 -11.34 11.53
C GLY A 216 0.27 -11.24 10.17
N PRO A 217 1.49 -11.78 10.04
CA PRO A 217 2.17 -11.84 8.75
C PRO A 217 1.51 -12.92 7.89
N ARG A 218 1.48 -12.69 6.57
CA ARG A 218 1.08 -13.74 5.63
C ARG A 218 2.11 -14.88 5.68
N GLN A 219 1.66 -16.14 5.74
CA GLN A 219 2.54 -17.29 5.97
C GLN A 219 3.64 -17.47 4.90
N ASP A 220 3.32 -17.21 3.63
CA ASP A 220 4.24 -17.29 2.48
C ASP A 220 5.00 -15.97 2.23
N CYS A 221 4.76 -14.91 3.03
CA CYS A 221 5.39 -13.59 2.87
C CYS A 221 5.64 -12.90 4.24
N PRO A 222 6.49 -13.46 5.12
CA PRO A 222 6.82 -12.87 6.42
C PRO A 222 7.77 -11.66 6.33
N THR A 223 8.48 -11.51 5.22
CA THR A 223 9.34 -10.37 4.88
C THR A 223 8.94 -9.80 3.52
N PHE A 224 9.24 -8.53 3.28
CA PHE A 224 9.01 -7.96 1.95
C PHE A 224 9.86 -8.72 0.92
N PRO A 225 9.30 -9.06 -0.25
CA PRO A 225 10.00 -9.82 -1.27
C PRO A 225 11.36 -9.22 -1.61
N ASP A 226 12.37 -10.08 -1.74
CA ASP A 226 13.75 -9.71 -2.10
C ASP A 226 14.49 -8.88 -1.03
N THR A 227 13.89 -8.69 0.14
CA THR A 227 14.49 -8.00 1.30
C THR A 227 14.50 -8.87 2.56
N LEU A 228 15.29 -8.46 3.56
CA LEU A 228 15.25 -9.05 4.90
C LEU A 228 14.29 -8.33 5.87
N GLY A 229 13.57 -7.30 5.43
CA GLY A 229 12.72 -6.53 6.32
C GLY A 229 11.38 -7.19 6.57
N SER A 230 10.98 -7.27 7.83
CA SER A 230 9.69 -7.84 8.22
C SER A 230 8.53 -6.96 7.72
N VAL A 231 7.46 -7.60 7.25
CA VAL A 231 6.18 -6.94 6.90
C VAL A 231 5.45 -6.39 8.14
N LEU A 232 5.80 -6.88 9.33
CA LEU A 232 5.26 -6.42 10.60
C LEU A 232 5.98 -5.19 11.16
N GLY A 233 7.13 -4.85 10.59
CA GLY A 233 8.05 -3.89 11.17
C GLY A 233 8.72 -4.39 12.46
N GLY A 234 9.49 -3.51 13.07
CA GLY A 234 10.25 -3.77 14.28
C GLY A 234 10.46 -2.50 15.08
N ARG A 235 10.16 -2.55 16.37
CA ARG A 235 10.33 -1.39 17.26
C ARG A 235 11.82 -1.13 17.49
N SER A 236 12.28 0.08 17.19
CA SER A 236 13.62 0.51 17.57
C SER A 236 13.66 0.87 19.05
N LYS A 237 14.81 0.65 19.69
CA LYS A 237 15.14 1.23 21.00
C LYS A 237 15.91 2.55 20.88
N VAL A 238 16.28 2.92 19.65
CA VAL A 238 17.20 4.02 19.36
C VAL A 238 16.45 5.28 18.92
N PHE A 239 15.41 5.14 18.11
CA PHE A 239 14.66 6.32 17.65
C PHE A 239 13.50 6.64 18.58
N PRO A 240 13.34 7.90 19.01
CA PRO A 240 12.15 8.34 19.70
C PRO A 240 10.96 8.32 18.74
N SER A 241 9.79 7.96 19.26
CA SER A 241 8.57 7.84 18.44
C SER A 241 8.20 9.15 17.74
N THR A 242 8.58 10.31 18.29
CA THR A 242 8.38 11.62 17.67
C THR A 242 9.04 11.77 16.29
N LEU A 243 10.06 10.95 15.96
CA LEU A 243 10.68 10.95 14.64
C LEU A 243 10.02 9.98 13.66
N THR A 244 9.25 9.01 14.14
CA THR A 244 8.71 7.90 13.33
C THR A 244 7.19 7.81 13.38
N THR A 245 6.53 8.78 14.00
CA THR A 245 5.06 8.91 14.10
C THR A 245 4.59 10.18 13.43
#